data_AF-A0A3M1QEB5-F1
#
_entry.id   AF-A0A3M1QEB5-F1
#
_cell.length_a   1.000
_cell.length_b   1.000
_cell.length_c   1.000
_cell.angle_alpha   90.00
_cell.angle_beta   90.00
_cell.angle_gamma   90.00
#
_symmetry.space_group_name_H-M   'P 1'
#
loop_
_entity.id
_entity.type
_entity.pdbx_description
1 polymer ?
#
loop_
_entity_poly.entity_id
_entity_poly.type
_entity_poly.pdbx_seq_one_letter_code
_entity_poly.pdbx_strand_id
1 'polypeptide(L)'
;MGFAYTPGLTVADYTVVRAVRRLPLKGEVLVKVGQKVQASDIVAQTNLPGEVRTVNVASKLGLAPEELAECMLKKEGDPVEDGEPFVRSKGFFGLFKSELKAPLKGTLESVSSVTGQVILRGPPTPLVKRAYAAGTIVEVQEGESATVEVRGSLIQGIFGVGGEANGTIEIVVDSPKQVLDADRIKPDHKGKILVGGSLV
;
A
#
# COMPACT_ATOMS: atom_id res chain seq x y z
N MET A 1 -5.73 20.68 -28.40
CA MET A 1 -4.25 20.80 -28.35
C MET A 1 -3.86 20.64 -26.89
N GLY A 2 -3.49 19.43 -26.49
CA GLY A 2 -3.18 19.14 -25.09
C GLY A 2 -1.83 19.72 -24.73
N PHE A 3 -1.76 20.49 -23.64
CA PHE A 3 -0.49 20.87 -23.03
C PHE A 3 0.17 19.59 -22.54
N ALA A 4 1.14 19.08 -23.30
CA ALA A 4 2.00 18.01 -22.83
C ALA A 4 2.81 18.58 -21.64
N TYR A 5 2.43 18.18 -20.42
CA TYR A 5 3.30 18.36 -19.27
C TYR A 5 4.64 17.70 -19.61
N THR A 6 5.65 18.53 -19.86
CA THR A 6 7.02 18.05 -20.06
C THR A 6 7.67 18.18 -18.71
N PRO A 7 7.70 17.13 -17.87
CA PRO A 7 8.43 17.19 -16.61
C PRO A 7 9.86 17.62 -16.92
N GLY A 8 10.33 18.68 -16.25
CA GLY A 8 11.69 19.16 -16.42
C GLY A 8 12.66 18.04 -16.05
N LEU A 9 13.43 17.58 -17.03
CA LEU A 9 14.59 16.74 -16.78
C LEU A 9 15.61 17.58 -16.02
N THR A 10 15.93 17.17 -14.80
CA THR A 10 16.90 17.87 -13.95
C THR A 10 18.11 16.98 -13.74
N VAL A 11 19.28 17.49 -14.14
CA VAL A 11 20.57 16.91 -13.79
C VAL A 11 21.34 17.99 -13.05
N ALA A 12 21.81 17.66 -11.84
CA ALA A 12 22.64 18.56 -11.05
C ALA A 12 23.79 17.75 -10.43
N ASP A 13 25.02 18.19 -10.67
CA ASP A 13 26.22 17.52 -10.13
C ASP A 13 26.23 17.54 -8.60
N TYR A 14 25.72 18.63 -8.01
CA TYR A 14 25.56 18.76 -6.57
C TYR A 14 24.34 19.63 -6.26
N THR A 15 23.43 19.09 -5.45
CA THR A 15 22.25 19.80 -4.98
C THR A 15 21.81 19.29 -3.61
N VAL A 16 20.88 20.03 -2.99
CA VAL A 16 20.19 19.62 -1.77
C VAL A 16 18.81 19.10 -2.17
N VAL A 17 18.56 17.82 -1.95
CA VAL A 17 17.26 17.19 -2.20
C VAL A 17 16.52 17.04 -0.88
N ARG A 18 15.27 17.50 -0.83
CA ARG A 18 14.37 17.29 0.32
C ARG A 18 13.27 16.31 -0.07
N ALA A 19 13.37 15.09 0.43
CA ALA A 19 12.39 14.04 0.19
C ALA A 19 11.37 14.01 1.33
N VAL A 20 10.15 14.46 1.04
CA VAL A 20 9.03 14.40 2.00
C VAL A 20 8.45 12.99 2.03
N ARG A 21 8.53 12.32 3.18
CA ARG A 21 8.03 10.97 3.39
C ARG A 21 6.67 11.03 4.09
N ARG A 22 5.65 11.43 3.33
CA ARG A 22 4.28 11.63 3.81
C ARG A 22 3.50 10.32 3.87
N LEU A 23 2.81 10.10 4.99
CA LEU A 23 1.85 9.02 5.16
C LEU A 23 0.53 9.37 4.44
N PRO A 24 -0.16 8.38 3.83
CA PRO A 24 -1.44 8.61 3.19
C PRO A 24 -2.58 8.85 4.20
N LEU A 25 -2.39 8.43 5.45
CA LEU A 25 -3.31 8.59 6.57
C LEU A 25 -2.48 8.95 7.80
N LYS A 26 -3.13 9.54 8.82
CA LYS A 26 -2.45 9.78 10.10
C LYS A 26 -1.88 8.48 10.65
N GLY A 27 -0.69 8.57 11.23
CA GLY A 27 0.01 7.43 11.81
C GLY A 27 1.06 7.90 12.80
N GLU A 28 2.23 7.29 12.75
CA GLU A 28 3.34 7.56 13.66
C GLU A 28 4.58 7.96 12.85
N VAL A 29 5.28 9.01 13.31
CA VAL A 29 6.60 9.37 12.80
C VAL A 29 7.63 8.89 13.80
N LEU A 30 8.56 8.05 13.34
CA LEU A 30 9.49 7.28 14.18
C LEU A 30 10.85 7.97 14.37
N VAL A 31 11.02 9.16 13.80
CA VAL A 31 12.29 9.88 13.76
C VAL A 31 12.13 11.31 14.24
N LYS A 32 13.26 11.94 14.59
CA LYS A 32 13.31 13.32 15.10
C LYS A 32 14.16 14.21 14.20
N VAL A 33 13.88 15.51 14.20
CA VAL A 33 14.73 16.50 13.51
C VAL A 33 16.18 16.39 14.01
N GLY A 34 17.12 16.44 13.07
CA GLY A 34 18.56 16.25 13.30
C GLY A 34 19.05 14.81 13.25
N GLN A 35 18.14 13.82 13.23
CA GLN A 35 18.52 12.41 13.16
C GLN A 35 19.13 12.06 11.79
N LYS A 36 20.25 11.34 11.79
CA LYS A 36 20.81 10.72 10.59
C LYS A 36 20.10 9.40 10.30
N VAL A 37 19.80 9.15 9.04
CA VAL A 37 19.08 7.95 8.57
C VAL A 37 19.76 7.35 7.35
N GLN A 38 19.64 6.04 7.19
CA GLN A 38 19.94 5.30 5.97
C GLN A 38 18.70 5.19 5.09
N ALA A 39 18.87 4.97 3.79
CA ALA A 39 17.77 4.87 2.82
C ALA A 39 16.69 3.85 3.22
N SER A 40 17.10 2.76 3.86
CA SER A 40 16.24 1.65 4.29
C SER A 40 15.50 1.89 5.60
N ASP A 41 15.91 2.88 6.40
CA ASP A 41 15.33 3.14 7.73
C ASP A 41 13.86 3.52 7.61
N ILE A 42 13.02 2.99 8.51
CA ILE A 42 11.61 3.34 8.58
C ILE A 42 11.49 4.68 9.30
N VAL A 43 10.93 5.68 8.63
CA VAL A 43 10.79 7.03 9.19
C VAL A 43 9.38 7.33 9.65
N ALA A 44 8.38 6.66 9.07
CA ALA A 44 6.99 6.80 9.45
C ALA A 44 6.20 5.53 9.12
N GLN A 45 5.12 5.29 9.85
CA GLN A 45 4.24 4.14 9.63
C GLN A 45 2.77 4.48 9.90
N THR A 46 1.86 3.77 9.25
CA THR A 46 0.41 3.82 9.51
C THR A 46 -0.23 2.47 9.18
N ASN A 47 -1.49 2.31 9.52
CA ASN A 47 -2.30 1.15 9.15
C ASN A 47 -3.37 1.59 8.15
N LEU A 48 -3.32 1.04 6.94
CA LEU A 48 -4.37 1.26 5.96
C LEU A 48 -5.62 0.47 6.38
N PRO A 49 -6.83 1.07 6.29
CA PRO A 49 -8.07 0.35 6.50
C PRO A 49 -8.12 -0.90 5.61
N GLY A 50 -8.57 -2.01 6.19
CA GLY A 50 -8.77 -3.24 5.44
C GLY A 50 -9.84 -3.09 4.38
N GLU A 51 -9.82 -4.01 3.42
CA GLU A 51 -10.81 -4.10 2.35
C GLU A 51 -12.23 -4.20 2.91
N VAL A 52 -13.18 -3.52 2.27
CA VAL A 52 -14.60 -3.56 2.64
C VAL A 52 -15.35 -4.44 1.66
N ARG A 53 -16.09 -5.43 2.17
CA ARG A 53 -17.04 -6.22 1.38
C ARG A 53 -18.44 -6.12 1.94
N THR A 54 -19.38 -5.80 1.06
CA THR A 54 -20.80 -5.80 1.39
C THR A 54 -21.43 -7.08 0.89
N VAL A 55 -22.15 -7.79 1.77
CA VAL A 55 -22.93 -8.97 1.46
C VAL A 55 -24.41 -8.65 1.60
N ASN A 56 -25.15 -8.70 0.50
CA ASN A 56 -26.61 -8.59 0.54
C ASN A 56 -27.22 -9.93 0.98
N VAL A 57 -27.40 -10.08 2.29
CA VAL A 57 -27.87 -11.31 2.93
C VAL A 57 -29.35 -11.53 2.62
N ALA A 58 -30.16 -10.48 2.73
CA ALA A 58 -31.60 -10.54 2.44
C ALA A 58 -31.88 -11.09 1.03
N SER A 59 -31.22 -10.52 0.02
CA SER A 59 -31.38 -10.99 -1.36
C SER A 59 -30.84 -12.40 -1.57
N LYS A 60 -29.70 -12.76 -0.95
CA LYS A 60 -29.08 -14.09 -1.12
C LYS A 60 -29.86 -15.22 -0.46
N LEU A 61 -30.56 -14.94 0.64
CA LEU A 61 -31.33 -15.93 1.40
C LEU A 61 -32.84 -15.80 1.24
N GLY A 62 -33.32 -14.81 0.49
CA GLY A 62 -34.74 -14.56 0.26
C GLY A 62 -35.51 -14.17 1.52
N LEU A 63 -34.87 -13.44 2.43
CA LEU A 63 -35.44 -13.00 3.72
C LEU A 63 -35.75 -11.51 3.71
N ALA A 64 -36.73 -11.10 4.51
CA ALA A 64 -37.02 -9.68 4.71
C ALA A 64 -35.85 -9.02 5.50
N PRO A 65 -35.47 -7.77 5.21
CA PRO A 65 -34.38 -7.09 5.90
C PRO A 65 -34.47 -7.15 7.43
N GLU A 66 -35.68 -7.10 7.99
CA GLU A 66 -35.95 -7.10 9.43
C GLU A 66 -35.62 -8.44 10.09
N GLU A 67 -35.69 -9.54 9.32
CA GLU A 67 -35.39 -10.90 9.79
C GLU A 67 -33.89 -11.20 9.84
N LEU A 68 -33.06 -10.33 9.26
CA LEU A 68 -31.60 -10.52 9.15
C LEU A 68 -30.97 -10.78 10.51
N ALA A 69 -31.28 -9.95 11.51
CA ALA A 69 -30.66 -10.01 12.83
C ALA A 69 -30.86 -11.38 13.50
N GLU A 70 -31.98 -12.05 13.25
CA GLU A 70 -32.31 -13.35 13.83
C GLU A 70 -31.64 -14.53 13.09
N CYS A 71 -31.11 -14.29 11.89
CA CYS A 71 -30.41 -15.28 11.06
C CYS A 71 -28.88 -15.17 11.20
N MET A 72 -28.38 -14.10 11.83
CA MET A 72 -26.96 -13.89 12.04
C MET A 72 -26.39 -14.91 13.04
N LEU A 73 -25.25 -15.52 12.70
CA LEU A 73 -24.48 -16.38 13.61
C LEU A 73 -23.46 -15.57 14.43
N LYS A 74 -23.18 -14.34 14.01
CA LYS A 74 -22.24 -13.39 14.62
C LYS A 74 -22.87 -11.99 14.62
N LYS A 75 -22.53 -11.17 15.60
CA LYS A 75 -23.03 -9.80 15.70
C LYS A 75 -22.01 -8.79 15.18
N GLU A 76 -22.45 -7.54 15.04
CA GLU A 76 -21.56 -6.41 14.77
C GLU A 76 -20.43 -6.36 15.80
N GLY A 77 -19.20 -6.14 15.32
CA GLY A 77 -17.95 -6.19 16.09
C GLY A 77 -17.31 -7.57 16.21
N ASP A 78 -18.00 -8.67 15.86
CA ASP A 78 -17.42 -10.01 15.95
C ASP A 78 -16.43 -10.29 14.79
N PRO A 79 -15.33 -11.00 15.07
CA PRO A 79 -14.40 -11.45 14.04
C PRO A 79 -14.96 -12.65 13.26
N VAL A 80 -14.52 -12.80 12.01
CA VAL A 80 -14.87 -13.92 11.13
C VAL A 80 -13.68 -14.32 10.26
N GLU A 81 -13.53 -15.61 10.00
CA GLU A 81 -12.53 -16.15 9.07
C GLU A 81 -13.09 -16.30 7.64
N ASP A 82 -12.22 -16.30 6.64
CA ASP A 82 -12.62 -16.53 5.26
C ASP A 82 -13.29 -17.91 5.11
N GLY A 83 -14.46 -17.94 4.48
CA GLY A 83 -15.27 -19.16 4.34
C GLY A 83 -16.04 -19.59 5.60
N GLU A 84 -15.93 -18.89 6.72
CA GLU A 84 -16.69 -19.18 7.93
C GLU A 84 -18.18 -18.80 7.74
N PRO A 85 -19.13 -19.69 8.07
CA PRO A 85 -20.54 -19.34 8.10
C PRO A 85 -20.82 -18.22 9.12
N PHE A 86 -21.38 -17.10 8.66
CA PHE A 86 -21.74 -15.96 9.52
C PHE A 86 -23.24 -15.65 9.53
N VAL A 87 -24.00 -16.29 8.62
CA VAL A 87 -25.47 -16.25 8.58
C VAL A 87 -26.00 -17.66 8.31
N ARG A 88 -27.10 -18.01 8.96
CA ARG A 88 -27.85 -19.24 8.70
C ARG A 88 -29.35 -18.96 8.73
N SER A 89 -30.05 -19.32 7.66
CA SER A 89 -31.51 -19.19 7.60
C SER A 89 -32.20 -20.13 8.60
N LYS A 90 -33.38 -19.73 9.07
CA LYS A 90 -34.17 -20.53 10.03
C LYS A 90 -34.79 -21.80 9.41
N GLY A 91 -34.93 -21.84 8.09
CA GLY A 91 -35.53 -22.97 7.35
C GLY A 91 -37.04 -23.12 7.60
N PHE A 92 -37.69 -24.06 6.91
CA PHE A 92 -39.09 -24.40 7.13
C PHE A 92 -39.16 -25.54 8.16
N PHE A 93 -39.76 -25.32 9.33
CA PHE A 93 -39.76 -26.30 10.45
C PHE A 93 -38.35 -26.78 10.89
N GLY A 94 -37.31 -25.98 10.67
CA GLY A 94 -35.92 -26.33 10.99
C GLY A 94 -35.22 -27.25 9.99
N LEU A 95 -35.91 -27.66 8.92
CA LEU A 95 -35.35 -28.39 7.78
C LEU A 95 -34.91 -27.41 6.68
N PHE A 96 -33.89 -27.79 5.89
CA PHE A 96 -33.33 -27.00 4.78
C PHE A 96 -32.77 -25.63 5.18
N LYS A 97 -31.74 -25.61 6.04
CA LYS A 97 -31.02 -24.37 6.38
C LYS A 97 -30.01 -24.02 5.30
N SER A 98 -30.02 -22.76 4.87
CA SER A 98 -29.02 -22.21 3.95
C SER A 98 -28.05 -21.34 4.74
N GLU A 99 -26.76 -21.43 4.40
CA GLU A 99 -25.70 -20.68 5.06
C GLU A 99 -25.04 -19.73 4.08
N LEU A 100 -24.68 -18.54 4.58
CA LEU A 100 -23.73 -17.67 3.89
C LEU A 100 -22.42 -17.68 4.63
N LYS A 101 -21.36 -17.88 3.85
CA LYS A 101 -19.97 -17.85 4.29
C LYS A 101 -19.38 -16.47 4.07
N ALA A 102 -18.51 -16.05 4.98
CA ALA A 102 -17.81 -14.79 4.86
C ALA A 102 -16.89 -14.82 3.63
N PRO A 103 -16.87 -13.75 2.81
CA PRO A 103 -16.04 -13.68 1.61
C PRO A 103 -14.60 -13.21 1.89
N LEU A 104 -14.29 -12.86 3.15
CA LEU A 104 -12.94 -12.58 3.62
C LEU A 104 -12.86 -12.80 5.13
N LYS A 105 -11.63 -12.96 5.62
CA LYS A 105 -11.30 -12.77 7.04
C LYS A 105 -11.46 -11.30 7.43
N GLY A 106 -12.10 -11.02 8.56
CA GLY A 106 -12.29 -9.66 9.03
C GLY A 106 -13.20 -9.54 10.25
N THR A 107 -13.90 -8.42 10.34
CA THR A 107 -14.89 -8.12 11.38
C THR A 107 -16.21 -7.72 10.72
N LEU A 108 -17.33 -8.11 11.33
CA LEU A 108 -18.65 -7.61 10.94
C LEU A 108 -18.74 -6.15 11.38
N GLU A 109 -18.54 -5.22 10.45
CA GLU A 109 -18.53 -3.79 10.74
C GLU A 109 -19.94 -3.22 10.91
N SER A 110 -20.91 -3.74 10.16
CA SER A 110 -22.29 -3.30 10.28
C SER A 110 -23.26 -4.38 9.84
N VAL A 111 -24.38 -4.50 10.55
CA VAL A 111 -25.53 -5.35 10.19
C VAL A 111 -26.76 -4.46 10.06
N SER A 112 -27.24 -4.24 8.84
CA SER A 112 -28.37 -3.34 8.57
C SER A 112 -29.67 -4.12 8.40
N SER A 113 -30.57 -4.02 9.38
CA SER A 113 -31.94 -4.53 9.29
C SER A 113 -32.85 -3.71 8.37
N VAL A 114 -32.38 -2.56 7.88
CA VAL A 114 -33.11 -1.72 6.93
C VAL A 114 -32.84 -2.15 5.49
N THR A 115 -31.58 -2.44 5.16
CA THR A 115 -31.16 -2.80 3.80
C THR A 115 -30.96 -4.31 3.61
N GLY A 116 -30.94 -5.09 4.70
CA GLY A 116 -30.68 -6.51 4.67
C GLY A 116 -29.23 -6.86 4.30
N GLN A 117 -28.30 -5.93 4.55
CA GLN A 117 -26.89 -6.04 4.17
C GLN A 117 -26.00 -6.17 5.40
N VAL A 118 -24.91 -6.92 5.23
CA VAL A 118 -23.81 -7.00 6.20
C VAL A 118 -22.55 -6.45 5.56
N ILE A 119 -21.89 -5.53 6.25
CA ILE A 119 -20.60 -4.97 5.84
C ILE A 119 -19.51 -5.70 6.63
N LEU A 120 -18.54 -6.27 5.92
CA LEU A 120 -17.36 -6.88 6.48
C LEU A 120 -16.14 -5.99 6.19
N ARG A 121 -15.31 -5.77 7.20
CA ARG A 121 -14.05 -5.06 7.08
C ARG A 121 -12.90 -6.02 7.34
N GLY A 122 -11.99 -6.14 6.38
CA GLY A 122 -10.78 -6.94 6.49
C GLY A 122 -9.81 -6.38 7.54
N PRO A 123 -8.80 -7.17 7.93
CA PRO A 123 -7.76 -6.68 8.83
C PRO A 123 -7.02 -5.48 8.19
N PRO A 124 -6.55 -4.52 9.00
CA PRO A 124 -5.75 -3.42 8.49
C PRO A 124 -4.41 -3.90 7.92
N THR A 125 -3.92 -3.21 6.89
CA THR A 125 -2.63 -3.51 6.27
C THR A 125 -1.57 -2.51 6.75
N PRO A 126 -0.47 -2.96 7.38
CA PRO A 126 0.59 -2.06 7.81
C PRO A 126 1.27 -1.42 6.60
N LEU A 127 1.49 -0.11 6.66
CA LEU A 127 2.20 0.67 5.66
C LEU A 127 3.35 1.41 6.32
N VAL A 128 4.54 1.30 5.72
CA VAL A 128 5.73 2.00 6.18
C VAL A 128 6.26 2.92 5.09
N LYS A 129 6.79 4.07 5.50
CA LYS A 129 7.59 4.95 4.65
C LYS A 129 9.05 4.86 5.10
N ARG A 130 9.91 4.45 4.18
CA ARG A 130 11.36 4.48 4.36
C ARG A 130 11.93 5.87 4.12
N ALA A 131 13.13 6.13 4.62
CA ALA A 131 13.83 7.41 4.49
C ALA A 131 14.13 7.84 3.05
N TYR A 132 13.99 6.93 2.07
CA TYR A 132 14.28 7.13 0.64
C TYR A 132 15.77 7.18 0.31
N ALA A 133 16.55 7.95 1.06
CA ALA A 133 17.99 8.07 0.86
C ALA A 133 18.72 8.32 2.20
N ALA A 134 20.02 8.07 2.21
CA ALA A 134 20.85 8.36 3.38
C ALA A 134 20.99 9.87 3.54
N GLY A 135 20.65 10.40 4.72
CA GLY A 135 20.51 11.84 4.92
C GLY A 135 20.24 12.22 6.36
N THR A 136 19.75 13.44 6.55
CA THR A 136 19.37 13.99 7.87
C THR A 136 17.92 14.42 7.86
N ILE A 137 17.17 14.11 8.92
CA ILE A 137 15.81 14.60 9.09
C ILE A 137 15.85 16.10 9.39
N VAL A 138 15.20 16.91 8.54
CA VAL A 138 15.18 18.38 8.70
C VAL A 138 13.82 18.92 9.14
N GLU A 139 12.77 18.14 8.99
CA GLU A 139 11.40 18.51 9.39
C GLU A 139 10.61 17.27 9.78
N VAL A 140 9.77 17.40 10.80
CA VAL A 140 8.80 16.39 11.22
C VAL A 140 7.43 17.06 11.41
N GLN A 141 6.41 16.51 10.76
CA GLN A 141 5.01 16.83 10.99
C GLN A 141 4.39 15.62 11.71
N GLU A 142 4.07 15.79 12.98
CA GLU A 142 3.64 14.69 13.85
C GLU A 142 2.44 13.94 13.26
N GLY A 143 2.60 12.61 13.18
CA GLY A 143 1.62 11.70 12.60
C GLY A 143 1.39 11.81 11.10
N GLU A 144 2.11 12.68 10.37
CA GLU A 144 1.90 12.91 8.95
C GLU A 144 3.13 12.65 8.09
N SER A 145 4.29 13.21 8.43
CA SER A 145 5.46 13.12 7.56
C SER A 145 6.80 13.40 8.26
N ALA A 146 7.87 12.89 7.64
CA ALA A 146 9.24 13.29 7.92
C ALA A 146 9.92 13.73 6.62
N THR A 147 10.69 14.82 6.64
CA THR A 147 11.45 15.31 5.48
C THR A 147 12.92 14.95 5.65
N VAL A 148 13.45 14.18 4.69
CA VAL A 148 14.86 13.79 4.64
C VAL A 148 15.61 14.74 3.71
N GLU A 149 16.63 15.43 4.23
CA GLU A 149 17.56 16.21 3.44
C GLU A 149 18.78 15.38 3.06
N VAL A 150 19.10 15.38 1.77
CA VAL A 150 20.22 14.66 1.17
C VAL A 150 21.04 15.65 0.35
N ARG A 151 22.35 15.49 0.36
CA ARG A 151 23.28 16.31 -0.42
C ARG A 151 24.06 15.40 -1.37
N GLY A 152 24.00 15.69 -2.66
CA GLY A 152 24.66 14.88 -3.68
C GLY A 152 24.19 15.22 -5.07
N SER A 153 24.55 14.35 -6.02
CA SER A 153 24.13 14.47 -7.42
C SER A 153 22.67 14.06 -7.58
N LEU A 154 21.94 14.79 -8.41
CA LEU A 154 20.54 14.51 -8.75
C LEU A 154 20.44 14.19 -10.24
N ILE A 155 19.82 13.05 -10.55
CA ILE A 155 19.41 12.69 -11.90
C ILE A 155 17.91 12.40 -11.85
N GLN A 156 17.11 13.23 -12.52
CA GLN A 156 15.66 13.04 -12.62
C GLN A 156 15.31 12.48 -14.00
N GLY A 157 14.75 11.26 -14.01
CA GLY A 157 14.19 10.64 -15.23
C GLY A 157 12.78 11.15 -15.58
N ILE A 158 12.29 10.78 -16.76
CA ILE A 158 10.94 11.13 -17.23
C ILE A 158 9.87 10.29 -16.52
N PHE A 159 10.10 8.98 -16.42
CA PHE A 159 9.23 8.02 -15.75
C PHE A 159 10.04 6.83 -15.26
N GLY A 160 9.46 6.04 -14.36
CA GLY A 160 10.06 4.82 -13.84
C GLY A 160 9.01 3.75 -13.55
N VAL A 161 9.42 2.49 -13.54
CA VAL A 161 8.58 1.32 -13.29
C VAL A 161 9.27 0.44 -12.25
N GLY A 162 8.51 -0.22 -11.37
CA GLY A 162 9.07 -1.18 -10.40
C GLY A 162 9.30 -0.66 -8.97
N GLY A 163 8.92 0.59 -8.69
CA GLY A 163 8.97 1.17 -7.34
C GLY A 163 10.31 1.77 -6.94
N GLU A 164 10.48 2.05 -5.65
CA GLU A 164 11.70 2.67 -5.10
C GLU A 164 12.77 1.59 -4.80
N ALA A 165 14.01 1.84 -5.21
CA ALA A 165 15.16 0.99 -4.93
C ALA A 165 16.36 1.82 -4.42
N ASN A 166 17.23 1.19 -3.65
CA ASN A 166 18.48 1.78 -3.16
C ASN A 166 19.60 0.74 -3.27
N GLY A 167 20.82 1.21 -3.53
CA GLY A 167 22.00 0.35 -3.70
C GLY A 167 23.16 1.10 -4.33
N THR A 168 24.29 0.41 -4.46
CA THR A 168 25.45 0.94 -5.18
C THR A 168 25.10 1.09 -6.66
N ILE A 169 25.38 2.26 -7.23
CA ILE A 169 25.21 2.52 -8.66
C ILE A 169 26.41 1.95 -9.41
N GLU A 170 26.16 1.20 -10.47
CA GLU A 170 27.19 0.65 -11.35
C GLU A 170 26.82 0.93 -12.81
N ILE A 171 27.72 1.60 -13.53
CA ILE A 171 27.59 1.84 -14.96
C ILE A 171 28.14 0.61 -15.69
N VAL A 172 27.28 -0.08 -16.45
CA VAL A 172 27.61 -1.37 -17.10
C VAL A 172 27.76 -1.24 -18.63
N VAL A 173 27.85 0.00 -19.10
CA VAL A 173 28.01 0.37 -20.50
C VAL A 173 29.04 1.50 -20.64
N ASP A 174 29.71 1.55 -21.78
CA ASP A 174 30.72 2.57 -22.11
C ASP A 174 30.11 3.80 -22.79
N SER A 175 28.84 3.70 -23.23
CA SER A 175 28.15 4.77 -23.97
C SER A 175 26.63 4.71 -23.77
N PRO A 176 25.92 5.86 -23.74
CA PRO A 176 24.46 5.89 -23.71
C PRO A 176 23.77 5.15 -24.87
N LYS A 177 24.49 4.96 -25.99
CA LYS A 177 23.98 4.24 -27.18
C LYS A 177 24.19 2.73 -27.12
N GLN A 178 24.96 2.24 -26.15
CA GLN A 178 25.23 0.81 -26.01
C GLN A 178 24.09 0.17 -25.23
N VAL A 179 23.37 -0.76 -25.87
CA VAL A 179 22.23 -1.46 -25.28
C VAL A 179 22.67 -2.26 -24.06
N LEU A 180 21.94 -2.11 -22.95
CA LEU A 180 22.01 -3.03 -21.82
C LEU A 180 21.11 -4.25 -22.08
N ASP A 181 21.73 -5.34 -22.54
CA ASP A 181 21.09 -6.65 -22.73
C ASP A 181 21.30 -7.59 -21.52
N ALA A 182 20.69 -8.77 -21.58
CA ALA A 182 20.75 -9.76 -20.50
C ALA A 182 22.18 -10.27 -20.23
N ASP A 183 23.03 -10.36 -21.26
CA ASP A 183 24.39 -10.90 -21.14
C ASP A 183 25.31 -9.97 -20.33
N ARG A 184 24.95 -8.69 -20.24
CA ARG A 184 25.63 -7.70 -19.40
C ARG A 184 25.20 -7.74 -17.93
N ILE A 185 24.12 -8.43 -17.58
CA ILE A 185 23.65 -8.54 -16.20
C ILE A 185 24.26 -9.78 -15.54
N LYS A 186 25.32 -9.57 -14.76
CA LYS A 186 26.11 -10.64 -14.14
C LYS A 186 25.63 -10.95 -12.71
N PRO A 187 25.91 -12.15 -12.16
CA PRO A 187 25.61 -12.48 -10.76
C PRO A 187 26.15 -11.46 -9.75
N ASP A 188 27.31 -10.86 -10.02
CA ASP A 188 27.97 -9.86 -9.18
C ASP A 188 27.23 -8.51 -9.11
N HIS A 189 26.19 -8.33 -9.95
CA HIS A 189 25.33 -7.15 -9.94
C HIS A 189 24.16 -7.26 -8.94
N LYS A 190 24.02 -8.41 -8.25
CA LYS A 190 22.93 -8.62 -7.29
C LYS A 190 22.94 -7.55 -6.20
N GLY A 191 21.82 -6.84 -6.05
CA GLY A 191 21.62 -5.78 -5.06
C GLY A 191 22.17 -4.41 -5.47
N LYS A 192 22.67 -4.25 -6.70
CA LYS A 192 23.14 -2.97 -7.24
C LYS A 192 22.08 -2.32 -8.14
N ILE A 193 22.25 -1.02 -8.39
CA ILE A 193 21.48 -0.26 -9.37
C ILE A 193 22.34 -0.15 -10.63
N LEU A 194 21.90 -0.79 -11.71
CA LEU A 194 22.64 -0.77 -12.97
C LEU A 194 22.21 0.41 -13.84
N VAL A 195 23.19 1.10 -14.40
CA VAL A 195 22.98 2.17 -15.39
C VAL A 195 23.46 1.67 -16.74
N GLY A 196 22.53 1.64 -17.69
CA GLY A 196 22.72 1.13 -19.05
C GLY A 196 22.33 2.16 -20.11
N GLY A 197 22.75 1.91 -21.34
CA GLY A 197 22.30 2.64 -22.51
C GLY A 197 21.18 1.89 -23.23
N SER A 198 20.64 2.51 -24.28
CA SER A 198 19.59 1.94 -25.12
C SER A 198 19.81 2.31 -26.58
N LEU A 199 19.27 1.50 -27.49
CA LEU A 199 19.10 1.89 -28.88
C LEU A 199 18.04 3.00 -28.86
N VAL A 200 18.39 4.19 -29.35
CA VAL A 200 17.44 5.29 -29.57
C VAL A 200 16.78 5.09 -30.92
#